data_AF-A0A5C4VLK8-F1
#
_entry.id   AF-A0A5C4VLK8-F1
#
_cell.length_a   1.000
_cell.length_b   1.000
_cell.length_c   1.000
_cell.angle_alpha   90.00
_cell.angle_beta   90.00
_cell.angle_gamma   90.00
#
_symmetry.space_group_name_H-M   'P 1'
#
loop_
_entity.id
_entity.type
_entity.pdbx_description
1 polymer ?
#
loop_
_entity_poly.entity_id
_entity_poly.type
_entity_poly.pdbx_seq_one_letter_code
_entity_poly.pdbx_strand_id
1 'polypeptide(L)' 'MAQSIGYLLAAGGPFLVGVLHEASDSWALPCALLVALGVVQAGAGYVAGRPVTIGETPAR' A
#
# COMPACT_ATOMS: atom_id res chain seq x y z
N MET A 1 -16.42 -14.72 -2.94
CA MET A 1 -15.55 -14.50 -4.11
C MET A 1 -15.17 -13.03 -4.16
N ALA A 2 -14.06 -12.63 -3.55
CA ALA A 2 -13.61 -11.23 -3.48
C ALA A 2 -12.18 -11.02 -4.04
N GLN A 3 -11.69 -11.96 -4.85
CA GLN A 3 -10.30 -11.99 -5.33
C GLN A 3 -10.08 -11.16 -6.61
N SER A 4 -11.14 -10.87 -7.39
CA SER A 4 -11.05 -10.12 -8.64
C SER A 4 -10.54 -8.69 -8.45
N ILE A 5 -10.93 -8.03 -7.34
CA ILE A 5 -10.47 -6.68 -7.02
C ILE A 5 -8.96 -6.68 -6.75
N GLY A 6 -8.46 -7.69 -6.04
CA GLY A 6 -7.03 -7.86 -5.79
C GLY A 6 -6.23 -8.02 -7.08
N TYR A 7 -6.74 -8.82 -8.02
CA TYR A 7 -6.10 -8.99 -9.32
C TYR A 7 -6.15 -7.73 -10.19
N LEU A 8 -7.26 -6.98 -10.16
CA LEU A 8 -7.37 -5.71 -10.87
C LEU A 8 -6.35 -4.69 -10.36
N LEU A 9 -6.21 -4.58 -9.03
CA LEU A 9 -5.20 -3.71 -8.42
C LEU A 9 -3.77 -4.17 -8.76
N ALA A 10 -3.51 -5.48 -8.71
CA ALA A 10 -2.20 -6.04 -9.06
C ALA A 10 -1.82 -5.76 -10.52
N ALA A 11 -2.78 -5.87 -11.45
CA ALA A 11 -2.57 -5.53 -12.86
C ALA A 11 -2.47 -4.01 -13.08
N GLY A 12 -3.18 -3.20 -12.29
CA GLY A 12 -3.17 -1.75 -12.37
C GLY A 12 -1.83 -1.12 -11.96
N GLY A 13 -1.08 -1.73 -11.05
CA GLY A 13 0.21 -1.22 -10.58
C GLY A 13 1.24 -1.03 -11.71
N PRO A 14 1.60 -2.07 -12.48
CA PRO A 14 2.51 -1.94 -13.63
C PRO A 14 2.00 -0.97 -14.69
N PHE A 15 0.69 -0.95 -14.95
CA PHE A 15 0.09 -0.01 -15.89
C PHE A 15 0.28 1.45 -15.45
N LEU A 16 -0.02 1.77 -14.19
CA LEU A 16 0.16 3.11 -13.64
C LEU A 16 1.63 3.55 -13.68
N VAL A 17 2.57 2.65 -13.36
CA VAL A 17 4.01 2.91 -13.46
C VAL A 17 4.41 3.25 -14.90
N GLY A 18 3.89 2.50 -15.88
CA GLY A 18 4.11 2.77 -17.31
C GLY A 18 3.59 4.15 -17.73
N VAL A 19 2.36 4.49 -17.37
CA VAL A 19 1.76 5.80 -17.68
C VAL A 19 2.56 6.95 -17.06
N LEU A 20 2.98 6.81 -15.80
CA LEU A 20 3.76 7.86 -15.12
C LEU A 20 5.16 8.03 -15.74
N HIS A 21 5.77 6.93 -16.16
CA HIS A 21 7.05 6.97 -16.85
C HIS A 21 6.90 7.67 -18.21
N GLU A 22 5.94 7.25 -19.03
CA GLU A 22 5.69 7.81 -20.35
C GLU A 22 5.30 9.29 -20.29
N ALA A 23 4.45 9.68 -19.34
CA ALA A 23 4.05 11.08 -19.18
C ALA A 23 5.17 12.01 -18.70
N SER A 24 6.18 11.48 -17.99
CA SER A 24 7.25 12.27 -17.39
C SER A 24 8.59 12.12 -18.12
N ASP A 25 8.68 11.18 -19.06
CA ASP A 25 9.91 10.69 -19.69
C ASP A 25 11.04 10.41 -18.67
N SER A 26 10.66 9.96 -17.47
CA SER A 26 11.55 9.89 -16.32
C SER A 26 11.16 8.76 -15.37
N TRP A 27 12.15 8.16 -14.73
CA TRP A 27 11.96 7.15 -13.69
C TRP A 27 11.74 7.74 -12.30
N ALA A 28 12.02 9.03 -12.12
CA ALA A 28 11.90 9.69 -10.81
C ALA A 28 10.46 9.65 -10.28
N LEU A 29 9.46 9.90 -11.14
CA LEU A 29 8.06 9.93 -10.72
C LEU A 29 7.52 8.54 -10.33
N PRO A 30 7.73 7.47 -11.14
CA PRO A 30 7.43 6.10 -10.70
C PRO A 30 8.14 5.70 -9.40
N CYS A 31 9.43 6.00 -9.25
CA CYS A 31 10.17 5.68 -8.04
C CYS A 31 9.64 6.44 -6.81
N ALA A 32 9.29 7.73 -6.96
CA ALA A 32 8.70 8.51 -5.89
C ALA A 32 7.36 7.93 -5.43
N LEU A 33 6.52 7.46 -6.36
CA LEU A 33 5.28 6.76 -6.03
C LEU A 33 5.55 5.49 -5.21
N LEU A 34 6.50 4.65 -5.62
CA LEU A 34 6.84 3.42 -4.89
C LEU A 34 7.36 3.71 -3.48
N VAL A 35 8.20 4.74 -3.32
CA VAL A 35 8.67 5.18 -2.00
C VAL A 35 7.51 5.65 -1.13
N ALA A 36 6.60 6.46 -1.67
CA ALA A 36 5.43 6.94 -0.93
C ALA A 36 4.53 5.79 -0.47
N LEU A 37 4.27 4.81 -1.34
CA LEU A 37 3.54 3.59 -0.98
C LEU A 37 4.26 2.80 0.12
N GLY A 38 5.59 2.68 0.04
CA GLY A 38 6.41 2.05 1.07
C GLY A 38 6.30 2.74 2.44
N VAL A 39 6.28 4.07 2.47
CA VAL A 39 6.08 4.85 3.71
C VAL A 39 4.69 4.59 4.31
N VAL A 40 3.64 4.56 3.48
CA VAL A 40 2.29 4.23 3.93
C VAL A 40 2.24 2.82 4.51
N GLN A 41 2.84 1.84 3.82
CA GLN A 41 2.90 0.46 4.29
C GLN A 41 3.69 0.32 5.59
N ALA A 42 4.81 1.03 5.73
CA ALA A 42 5.57 1.07 6.97
C ALA A 42 4.76 1.68 8.12
N GLY A 43 4.03 2.77 7.88
CA GLY A 43 3.15 3.39 8.85
C GLY A 43 2.02 2.46 9.30
N ALA A 44 1.36 1.79 8.35
CA ALA A 44 0.34 0.79 8.64
C ALA A 44 0.91 -0.38 9.45
N GLY A 45 2.09 -0.87 9.08
CA GLY A 45 2.80 -1.94 9.79
C GLY A 45 3.17 -1.53 11.22
N TYR A 46 3.64 -0.31 11.43
CA TYR A 46 3.93 0.23 12.76
C TYR A 46 2.66 0.32 13.62
N VAL A 47 1.57 0.84 13.06
CA VAL A 47 0.27 0.94 13.75
C VAL A 47 -0.28 -0.44 14.11
N ALA A 48 -0.20 -1.41 13.20
CA ALA A 48 -0.68 -2.77 13.40
C ALA A 48 0.20 -3.57 14.37
N GLY A 49 1.52 -3.31 14.37
CA GLY A 49 2.49 -3.97 15.24
C GLY A 49 2.63 -3.33 16.62
N ARG A 50 1.91 -2.24 16.91
CA ARG A 50 1.96 -1.60 18.23
C ARG A 50 1.48 -2.58 19.31
N PRO A 51 2.06 -2.55 20.53
CA PRO A 51 1.55 -3.34 21.63
C PRO A 51 0.12 -2.88 21.97
N VAL A 52 -0.86 -3.73 21.68
CA VAL A 52 -2.26 -3.53 22.02
C VAL A 52 -2.75 -4.79 22.73
N THR A 53 -3.36 -4.61 23.90
CA THR A 53 -4.03 -5.70 24.61
C THR A 53 -5.40 -5.90 23.98
N ILE A 54 -5.63 -7.10 23.44
CA ILE A 54 -6.92 -7.49 22.88
C ILE A 54 -7.70 -8.20 24.00
N GLY A 55 -8.78 -7.59 24.48
CA GLY A 55 -9.71 -8.24 25.42
C GLY A 55 -9.64 -7.77 26.88
N GLU A 56 -9.88 -6.48 27.15
CA GLU A 56 -10.40 -6.12 28.48
C GLU A 56 -11.84 -6.63 28.60
N THR A 57 -12.00 -7.87 29.04
CA THR A 57 -13.28 -8.34 29.58
C THR A 57 -13.59 -7.46 30.79
N PRO A 58 -14.70 -6.70 30.83
CA PRO A 58 -15.06 -5.93 32.00
C PRO A 58 -15.22 -6.91 33.16
N ALA A 59 -14.46 -6.71 34.23
CA ALA A 59 -14.64 -7.48 35.46
C ALA A 59 -16.09 -7.28 35.93
N ARG A 60 -16.88 -8.34 35.81
CA ARG A 60 -18.26 -8.39 36.30
C ARG A 60 -18.35 -9.51 37.32
#